data_AF-A0A2D7N6W3-F1
#
_entry.id   AF-A0A2D7N6W3-F1
#
_cell.length_a   1.000
_cell.length_b   1.000
_cell.length_c   1.000
_cell.angle_alpha   90.00
_cell.angle_beta   90.00
_cell.angle_gamma   90.00
#
_symmetry.space_group_name_H-M   'P 1'
#
loop_
_entity.id
_entity.type
_entity.pdbx_description
1 polymer ?
#
loop_
_entity_poly.entity_id
_entity_poly.type
_entity_poly.pdbx_seq_one_letter_code
_entity_poly.pdbx_strand_id
1 'polypeptide(L)'
;FDKDFHVSPFNPVTQRYVTRVRWPDENQVSIYLGLQDHGDEQLMFEAGLQLSLTAYDGHSIKPLFLGIWPQTFLVIGGIYREAFALWRKGLTYHPHP
;
A
#
# COMPACT_ATOMS: atom_id res chain seq x y z
N PHE A 1 -5.85 1.44 -14.80
CA PHE A 1 -6.67 0.23 -14.95
C PHE A 1 -7.86 0.32 -13.99
N ASP A 2 -8.99 -0.31 -14.29
CA ASP A 2 -10.16 -0.27 -13.40
C ASP A 2 -9.87 -1.03 -12.09
N LYS A 3 -10.36 -0.49 -10.97
CA LYS A 3 -10.13 -1.09 -9.65
C LYS A 3 -11.05 -2.28 -9.43
N ASP A 4 -10.45 -3.46 -9.38
CA ASP A 4 -11.19 -4.72 -9.10
C ASP A 4 -11.01 -5.18 -7.64
N PHE A 5 -9.93 -4.72 -6.97
CA PHE A 5 -9.64 -5.13 -5.59
C PHE A 5 -10.32 -4.22 -4.55
N HIS A 6 -11.13 -4.83 -3.70
CA HIS A 6 -11.68 -4.19 -2.51
C HIS A 6 -10.66 -4.15 -1.36
N VAL A 7 -9.66 -3.27 -1.49
CA VAL A 7 -8.54 -3.17 -0.54
C VAL A 7 -8.85 -2.36 0.73
N SER A 8 -9.95 -1.60 0.75
CA SER A 8 -10.40 -0.84 1.92
C SER A 8 -11.91 -0.64 1.87
N PRO A 9 -12.62 -0.82 3.01
CA PRO A 9 -14.05 -0.57 3.09
C PRO A 9 -14.41 0.92 3.01
N PHE A 10 -13.44 1.83 3.10
CA PHE A 10 -13.68 3.28 3.00
C PHE A 10 -13.36 3.82 1.60
N ASN A 11 -13.11 2.94 0.63
CA ASN A 11 -12.64 3.35 -0.69
C ASN A 11 -13.51 2.75 -1.82
N PRO A 12 -14.31 3.56 -2.54
CA PRO A 12 -15.27 3.09 -3.54
C PRO A 12 -14.66 2.18 -4.62
N VAL A 13 -15.41 1.18 -5.09
CA VAL A 13 -14.93 0.22 -6.10
C VAL A 13 -14.90 0.84 -7.51
N THR A 14 -15.67 1.90 -7.77
CA THR A 14 -15.80 2.55 -9.09
C THR A 14 -14.55 3.31 -9.58
N GLN A 15 -13.47 3.32 -8.79
CA GLN A 15 -12.25 4.07 -9.05
C GLN A 15 -11.33 3.38 -10.08
N ARG A 16 -10.32 4.13 -10.54
CA ARG A 16 -9.23 3.67 -11.40
C ARG A 16 -7.90 3.77 -10.69
N TYR A 17 -7.06 2.77 -10.90
CA TYR A 17 -5.66 2.76 -10.49
C TYR A 17 -4.77 3.42 -11.54
N VAL A 18 -3.93 4.35 -11.08
CA VAL A 18 -2.84 4.96 -11.84
C VAL A 18 -1.53 4.48 -11.23
N THR A 19 -0.89 3.50 -11.86
CA THR A 19 0.39 2.97 -11.35
C THR A 19 1.56 3.50 -12.15
N ARG A 20 2.68 3.76 -11.47
CA ARG A 20 3.98 3.98 -12.10
C ARG A 20 4.99 3.09 -11.38
N VAL A 21 5.59 2.18 -12.12
CA VAL A 21 6.67 1.33 -11.61
C VAL A 21 7.93 1.75 -12.33
N ARG A 22 8.95 2.12 -11.56
CA ARG A 22 10.28 2.38 -12.12
C ARG A 22 11.09 1.10 -12.00
N TRP A 23 11.59 0.63 -13.15
CA TRP A 23 12.54 -0.47 -13.19
C TRP A 23 13.76 -0.10 -12.35
N PRO A 24 14.33 -1.04 -11.57
CA PRO A 24 15.48 -0.75 -10.74
C PRO A 24 16.60 -0.11 -11.54
N ASP A 25 17.04 1.06 -11.09
CA ASP A 25 18.28 1.67 -11.52
C ASP A 25 19.29 1.42 -10.41
N GLU A 26 20.36 0.69 -10.73
CA GLU A 26 21.31 0.12 -9.78
C GLU A 26 20.60 -0.75 -8.72
N ASN A 27 20.33 -0.16 -7.55
CA ASN A 27 19.75 -0.80 -6.38
C ASN A 27 18.43 -0.13 -5.95
N GLN A 28 17.88 0.85 -6.67
CA GLN A 28 16.68 1.56 -6.23
C GLN A 28 15.45 1.13 -7.00
N VAL A 29 14.41 0.69 -6.31
CA VAL A 29 13.10 0.35 -6.89
C VAL A 29 12.07 1.34 -6.34
N SER A 30 11.23 1.88 -7.22
CA SER A 30 10.07 2.66 -6.77
C SER A 30 8.77 2.19 -7.41
N ILE A 31 7.74 2.11 -6.58
CA ILE A 31 6.38 1.77 -6.95
C ILE A 31 5.49 2.90 -6.49
N TYR A 32 4.71 3.44 -7.41
CA TYR A 32 3.70 4.45 -7.13
C TYR A 32 2.33 3.92 -7.53
N LEU A 33 1.36 4.18 -6.67
CA LEU A 33 -0.05 3.83 -6.83
C LEU A 33 -0.92 5.05 -6.50
N GLY A 34 -1.56 5.58 -7.52
CA GLY A 34 -2.61 6.57 -7.43
C GLY A 34 -3.99 5.95 -7.59
N LEU A 35 -4.99 6.57 -6.99
CA LEU A 35 -6.41 6.27 -7.16
C LEU A 35 -7.14 7.53 -7.64
N GLN A 36 -7.97 7.35 -8.66
CA GLN A 36 -8.71 8.41 -9.33
C GLN A 36 -10.16 7.96 -9.55
N ASP A 37 -11.14 8.86 -9.51
CA ASP A 37 -12.52 8.52 -9.83
C ASP A 37 -12.77 8.48 -11.34
N HIS A 38 -13.85 7.85 -11.77
CA HIS A 38 -14.18 7.73 -13.19
C HIS A 38 -14.61 9.09 -13.76
N GLY A 39 -13.74 9.72 -14.57
CA GLY A 39 -14.04 10.98 -15.24
C GLY A 39 -13.49 12.24 -14.55
N ASP A 40 -12.75 12.07 -13.46
CA ASP A 40 -12.00 13.14 -12.81
C ASP A 40 -10.50 13.00 -13.12
N GLU A 41 -9.79 14.11 -13.30
CA GLU A 41 -8.33 14.11 -13.44
C GLU A 41 -7.61 14.17 -12.07
N GLN A 42 -8.33 14.49 -10.99
CA GLN A 42 -7.73 14.62 -9.68
C GLN A 42 -7.52 13.27 -8.96
N LEU A 43 -6.32 13.08 -8.40
CA LEU A 43 -5.98 11.92 -7.59
C LEU A 43 -6.58 12.07 -6.18
N MET A 44 -7.41 11.12 -5.78
CA MET A 44 -8.05 11.08 -4.46
C MET A 44 -7.12 10.50 -3.40
N PHE A 45 -6.21 9.62 -3.82
CA PHE A 45 -5.25 8.96 -2.94
C PHE A 45 -3.99 8.61 -3.72
N GLU A 46 -2.85 8.76 -3.06
CA GLU A 46 -1.54 8.45 -3.60
C GLU A 46 -0.72 7.71 -2.55
N ALA A 47 -0.09 6.61 -2.97
CA ALA A 47 0.86 5.86 -2.18
C ALA A 47 2.13 5.62 -3.00
N GLY A 48 3.28 5.86 -2.38
CA GLY A 48 4.59 5.63 -2.97
C GLY A 48 5.43 4.74 -2.06
N LEU A 49 6.12 3.77 -2.65
CA LEU A 49 7.10 2.93 -2.00
C LEU A 49 8.43 3.08 -2.72
N GLN A 50 9.48 3.46 -1.99
CA GLN A 50 10.85 3.47 -2.48
C GLN A 50 11.66 2.47 -1.67
N LEU A 51 12.31 1.55 -2.37
CA LEU A 51 13.08 0.46 -1.81
C LEU A 51 14.51 0.57 -2.30
N SER A 52 15.46 0.33 -1.39
CA SER A 52 16.86 0.08 -1.76
C SER A 52 17.12 -1.41 -1.63
N LEU A 53 17.49 -2.04 -2.74
CA LEU A 53 17.98 -3.41 -2.82
C LEU A 53 19.35 -3.45 -2.15
N THR A 54 19.48 -4.31 -1.16
CA THR A 54 20.76 -4.58 -0.50
C THR A 54 21.21 -5.96 -0.93
N ALA A 55 22.43 -6.05 -1.46
CA ALA A 55 23.02 -7.34 -1.83
C ALA A 55 23.09 -8.24 -0.59
N TYR A 56 22.56 -9.45 -0.72
CA TYR A 56 22.60 -10.41 0.36
C TYR A 56 24.01 -11.03 0.46
N ASP A 57 24.79 -10.56 1.43
CA ASP A 57 26.04 -11.19 1.83
C ASP A 57 25.70 -12.46 2.65
N GLY A 58 26.04 -13.63 2.12
CA GLY A 58 25.65 -14.96 2.60
C GLY A 58 26.14 -15.38 3.98
N HIS A 59 26.58 -14.46 4.84
CA HIS A 59 27.13 -14.79 6.16
C HIS A 59 26.09 -15.30 7.16
N SER A 60 24.78 -15.02 7.01
CA SER A 60 23.70 -15.67 7.78
C SER A 60 22.30 -15.24 7.34
N ILE A 61 21.35 -16.18 7.22
CA ILE A 61 19.91 -15.91 6.97
C ILE A 61 19.15 -15.53 8.26
N LYS A 62 19.75 -15.77 9.44
CA LYS A 62 19.11 -15.56 10.74
C LYS A 62 18.56 -14.14 10.99
N PRO A 63 19.28 -13.05 10.65
CA PRO A 63 18.75 -11.70 10.87
C PRO A 63 17.52 -11.39 10.01
N LEU A 64 17.39 -11.99 8.82
CA LEU A 64 16.19 -11.85 7.98
C LEU A 64 14.97 -12.44 8.69
N PHE A 65 15.10 -13.64 9.28
CA PHE A 65 13.99 -14.25 10.01
C PHE A 65 13.66 -13.47 11.28
N LEU A 66 14.64 -13.12 12.11
CA LEU A 66 14.42 -12.43 13.40
C LEU A 66 13.79 -11.03 13.24
N GLY A 67 14.12 -10.29 12.18
CA GLY A 67 13.59 -8.94 11.94
C GLY A 67 12.10 -8.90 11.57
N ILE A 68 11.56 -9.97 10.98
CA ILE A 68 10.18 -10.01 10.46
C ILE A 68 9.14 -10.23 11.58
N TRP A 69 9.50 -10.91 12.67
CA TRP A 69 8.54 -11.40 13.67
C TRP A 69 7.69 -10.31 14.37
N PRO A 70 8.25 -9.18 14.86
CA PRO A 70 7.41 -8.13 15.42
C PRO A 70 6.79 -7.24 14.32
N GLN A 71 7.39 -7.20 13.13
CA GLN A 71 7.00 -6.29 12.05
C GLN A 71 5.56 -6.55 11.58
N THR A 72 5.15 -7.82 11.47
CA THR A 72 3.79 -8.17 11.07
C THR A 72 2.73 -7.60 12.01
N PHE A 73 2.94 -7.72 13.33
CA PHE A 73 1.99 -7.19 14.31
C PHE A 73 1.94 -5.66 14.30
N LEU A 74 3.09 -5.00 14.10
CA LEU A 74 3.14 -3.54 13.96
C LEU A 74 2.37 -3.07 12.73
N VAL A 75 2.54 -3.74 11.58
CA VAL A 75 1.83 -3.41 10.34
C VAL A 75 0.32 -3.60 10.52
N ILE A 76 -0.10 -4.75 11.05
CA ILE A 76 -1.52 -5.03 11.32
C ILE A 76 -2.09 -3.97 12.26
N GLY A 77 -1.44 -3.73 13.40
CA GLY A 77 -1.88 -2.73 14.38
C GLY A 77 -1.99 -1.33 13.77
N GLY A 78 -1.04 -0.94 12.93
CA GLY A 78 -1.06 0.33 12.18
C GLY A 78 -2.27 0.43 11.26
N ILE A 79 -2.52 -0.59 10.44
CA ILE A 79 -3.67 -0.63 9.51
C ILE A 79 -4.99 -0.48 10.27
N TYR A 80 -5.19 -1.24 11.36
CA TYR A 80 -6.43 -1.18 12.14
C TYR A 80 -6.60 0.13 12.88
N ARG A 81 -5.50 0.74 13.36
CA ARG A 81 -5.55 2.06 14.00
C ARG A 81 -6.02 3.14 13.02
N GLU A 82 -5.49 3.14 11.80
CA GLU A 82 -5.92 4.08 10.77
C GLU A 82 -7.37 3.82 10.34
N ALA A 83 -7.76 2.56 10.17
CA ALA A 83 -9.16 2.20 9.87
C ALA A 83 -10.14 2.70 10.95
N PHE A 84 -9.77 2.56 12.23
CA PHE A 84 -10.55 3.09 13.35
C PHE A 84 -10.60 4.63 13.34
N ALA A 85 -9.49 5.30 13.03
CA ALA A 85 -9.45 6.75 12.90
C ALA A 85 -10.37 7.26 11.76
N LEU A 86 -10.41 6.55 10.63
CA LEU A 86 -11.31 6.85 9.50
C LEU A 86 -12.77 6.62 9.87
N TRP A 87 -13.07 5.50 10.55
CA TRP A 87 -14.41 5.23 11.08
C TRP A 87 -14.88 6.34 12.02
N ARG A 88 -14.02 6.77 12.95
CA ARG A 88 -14.32 7.89 13.87
C ARG A 88 -14.55 9.22 13.13
N LYS A 89 -13.92 9.42 11.97
CA LYS A 89 -14.15 10.60 11.11
C LYS A 89 -15.45 10.50 10.29
N GLY A 90 -16.19 9.41 10.38
CA GLY A 90 -17.49 9.24 9.72
C GLY A 90 -17.40 8.93 8.23
N LEU A 91 -16.28 8.36 7.75
CA LEU A 91 -16.18 7.94 6.36
C LEU A 91 -17.22 6.86 6.03
N THR A 92 -17.79 6.94 4.83
CA THR A 92 -18.77 5.97 4.34
C THR A 92 -18.15 4.58 4.27
N TYR A 93 -18.80 3.64 4.95
CA TYR A 93 -18.45 2.23 4.87
C TYR A 93 -19.12 1.61 3.64
N HIS A 94 -18.31 1.09 2.74
CA HIS A 94 -18.72 0.32 1.58
C HIS A 94 -18.55 -1.17 1.92
N PRO A 95 -19.64 -1.93 2.10
CA PRO A 95 -19.56 -3.37 2.31
C PRO A 95 -18.98 -4.05 1.07
N HIS A 96 -18.31 -5.18 1.29
CA HIS A 96 -17.87 -6.02 0.19
C HIS A 96 -19.09 -6.52 -0.61
N PRO A 97 -19.04 -6.56 -1.95
CA PRO A 97 -20.09 -7.16 -2.76
C PRO A 97 -20.24 -8.67 -2.53
#